data_AF-A0A1M6QEJ7-F1
#
_entry.id   AF-A0A1M6QEJ7-F1
#
_cell.length_a   1.000
_cell.length_b   1.000
_cell.length_c   1.000
_cell.angle_alpha   90.00
_cell.angle_beta   90.00
_cell.angle_gamma   90.00
#
_symmetry.space_group_name_H-M   'P 1'
#
loop_
_entity.id
_entity.type
_entity.pdbx_description
1 polymer ?
#
loop_
_entity_poly.entity_id
_entity_poly.type
_entity_poly.pdbx_seq_one_letter_code
_entity_poly.pdbx_strand_id
1 'polypeptide(L)'
;MKPLYSFLALSLTAGPLAAQGLTNDGSTITVSTGATLFVAGPLENKTGGTFSNAGTVEVGGDLTNAGTLTSTGLVRLTGTANQTLTPGGASLAQLEVANTGAAAQNVVSVPADLTITQQLTLTSGMVRTAAAATISLPNTASVSGEAPGRYVQGNLQVTRTGVNSATNFGNGATLDPGNNIGTVTVKRTAGLLLPNVSYGQNNAVPALQGIDRIWTITSSNNVNNAVAVTLSWLPENDHNLSSFAQAQAWRATSATTWAKAGAQAAATTTSTSRSFSFSTTVLGALTVSNAANPLPVELVDFTAERQDNDGLLRWATASEKNNDRFEVEASADGSTFRRIGQVQGHGTTAQRHDYRFLDQNLARYQASTVYYRLRQVDQDGTETLSPVRMVQVPGATPKLLAEAFPTPHYGGPLTLRVQAPAAGPLTLRVLEATGRVLWQETRTVQAGWHEQPLARAAELPAGLYLLSVQQAGQQQMVKLVRE
;
A
#
# COMPACT_ATOMS: atom_id res chain seq x y z
N MET A 1 -9.60 48.81 -47.34
CA MET A 1 -9.02 47.69 -46.56
C MET A 1 -10.12 46.68 -46.33
N LYS A 2 -10.05 45.50 -46.98
CA LYS A 2 -11.00 44.39 -46.77
C LYS A 2 -10.34 43.39 -45.81
N PRO A 3 -11.05 42.83 -44.82
CA PRO A 3 -10.47 41.83 -43.94
C PRO A 3 -10.18 40.55 -44.74
N LEU A 4 -8.94 40.11 -44.71
CA LEU A 4 -8.49 38.86 -45.29
C LEU A 4 -8.84 37.74 -44.30
N TYR A 5 -9.93 37.02 -44.54
CA TYR A 5 -10.21 35.78 -43.82
C TYR A 5 -9.34 34.67 -44.41
N SER A 6 -8.24 34.35 -43.73
CA SER A 6 -7.40 33.21 -44.11
C SER A 6 -8.06 31.92 -43.64
N PHE A 7 -8.86 31.29 -44.50
CA PHE A 7 -9.27 29.90 -44.34
C PHE A 7 -8.06 28.99 -44.66
N LEU A 8 -7.36 28.53 -43.63
CA LEU A 8 -6.38 27.45 -43.80
C LEU A 8 -7.13 26.11 -43.80
N ALA A 9 -7.59 25.68 -44.98
CA ALA A 9 -8.02 24.30 -45.19
C ALA A 9 -6.76 23.42 -45.30
N LEU A 10 -6.38 22.77 -44.20
CA LEU A 10 -5.25 21.85 -44.17
C LEU A 10 -5.71 20.49 -44.72
N SER A 11 -5.68 20.31 -46.05
CA SER A 11 -5.80 18.98 -46.67
C SER A 11 -4.41 18.34 -46.77
N LEU A 12 -4.00 17.57 -45.75
CA LEU A 12 -2.84 16.69 -45.83
C LEU A 12 -3.29 15.32 -46.34
N THR A 13 -2.93 14.99 -47.58
CA THR A 13 -2.91 13.61 -48.07
C THR A 13 -1.48 13.21 -48.42
N ALA A 14 -0.84 12.46 -47.50
CA ALA A 14 0.08 11.33 -47.73
C ALA A 14 1.11 11.17 -46.58
N GLY A 15 1.00 10.07 -45.81
CA GLY A 15 1.95 9.60 -44.78
C GLY A 15 1.71 10.15 -43.36
N PRO A 16 1.86 9.36 -42.27
CA PRO A 16 1.56 9.82 -40.92
C PRO A 16 2.67 10.75 -40.40
N LEU A 17 2.68 11.98 -40.89
CA LEU A 17 3.18 13.12 -40.12
C LEU A 17 2.07 13.49 -39.15
N ALA A 18 1.94 12.69 -38.09
CA ALA A 18 1.12 13.05 -36.96
C ALA A 18 1.64 14.37 -36.39
N ALA A 19 0.75 15.34 -36.19
CA ALA A 19 1.10 16.43 -35.29
C ALA A 19 1.50 15.80 -33.95
N GLN A 20 2.79 15.88 -33.60
CA GLN A 20 3.29 15.32 -32.34
C GLN A 20 2.69 16.05 -31.14
N GLY A 21 2.17 17.27 -31.32
CA GLY A 21 1.38 18.01 -30.33
C GLY A 21 0.67 19.21 -30.97
N LEU A 22 -0.19 19.88 -30.21
CA LEU A 22 -0.92 21.07 -30.61
C LEU A 22 -0.84 22.13 -29.51
N THR A 23 -0.32 23.32 -29.84
CA THR A 23 -0.27 24.46 -28.91
C THR A 23 -1.10 25.62 -29.45
N ASN A 24 -2.06 26.10 -28.66
CA ASN A 24 -2.78 27.34 -28.91
C ASN A 24 -2.19 28.45 -28.03
N ASP A 25 -1.44 29.37 -28.65
CA ASP A 25 -0.72 30.45 -27.97
C ASP A 25 -1.36 31.83 -28.29
N GLY A 26 -2.64 31.99 -27.94
CA GLY A 26 -3.38 33.24 -28.12
C GLY A 26 -4.39 33.28 -29.27
N SER A 27 -4.61 32.16 -29.99
CA SER A 27 -5.62 32.06 -31.05
C SER A 27 -6.93 31.46 -30.56
N THR A 28 -7.92 31.39 -31.46
CA THR A 28 -9.16 30.63 -31.23
C THR A 28 -9.13 29.33 -32.02
N ILE A 29 -9.24 28.21 -31.33
CA ILE A 29 -9.48 26.88 -31.93
C ILE A 29 -10.93 26.50 -31.68
N THR A 30 -11.67 26.18 -32.74
CA THR A 30 -13.06 25.72 -32.65
C THR A 30 -13.20 24.34 -33.26
N VAL A 31 -13.71 23.40 -32.48
CA VAL A 31 -14.11 22.06 -32.92
C VAL A 31 -15.63 22.00 -32.93
N SER A 32 -16.23 22.13 -34.11
CA SER A 32 -17.68 22.17 -34.28
C SER A 32 -18.34 20.81 -34.02
N THR A 33 -19.65 20.81 -33.78
CA THR A 33 -20.45 19.58 -33.67
C THR A 33 -20.24 18.66 -34.87
N GLY A 34 -19.99 17.37 -34.61
CA GLY A 34 -19.70 16.37 -35.63
C GLY A 34 -18.27 16.34 -36.15
N ALA A 35 -17.45 17.36 -35.85
CA ALA A 35 -16.02 17.34 -36.17
C ALA A 35 -15.24 16.55 -35.11
N THR A 36 -14.12 15.95 -35.54
CA THR A 36 -13.14 15.33 -34.65
C THR A 36 -11.78 16.00 -34.85
N LEU A 37 -11.18 16.48 -33.76
CA LEU A 37 -9.79 16.91 -33.72
C LEU A 37 -8.98 15.80 -33.06
N PHE A 38 -8.01 15.25 -33.80
CA PHE A 38 -7.08 14.25 -33.29
C PHE A 38 -5.70 14.86 -33.04
N VAL A 39 -5.18 14.73 -31.82
CA VAL A 39 -3.85 15.20 -31.42
C VAL A 39 -3.07 14.01 -30.86
N ALA A 40 -2.04 13.56 -31.59
CA ALA A 40 -1.32 12.32 -31.24
C ALA A 40 -0.47 12.43 -29.97
N GLY A 41 0.08 13.61 -29.65
CA GLY A 41 0.75 13.88 -28.38
C GLY A 41 0.08 15.02 -27.59
N PRO A 42 0.82 15.94 -26.95
CA PRO A 42 0.22 16.88 -26.03
C PRO A 42 -0.63 17.95 -26.72
N LEU A 43 -1.71 18.37 -26.06
CA LEU A 43 -2.53 19.52 -26.42
C LEU A 43 -2.42 20.58 -25.31
N GLU A 44 -1.90 21.75 -25.66
CA GLU A 44 -1.73 22.88 -24.76
C GLU A 44 -2.54 24.09 -25.24
N ASN A 45 -3.53 24.54 -24.46
CA ASN A 45 -4.18 25.82 -24.65
C ASN A 45 -3.60 26.83 -23.64
N LYS A 46 -2.67 27.67 -24.08
CA LYS A 46 -1.98 28.62 -23.21
C LYS A 46 -2.86 29.83 -22.85
N THR A 47 -2.41 30.60 -21.87
CA THR A 47 -3.05 31.87 -21.48
C THR A 47 -3.25 32.78 -22.70
N GLY A 48 -4.45 33.35 -22.82
CA GLY A 48 -4.86 34.14 -23.98
C GLY A 48 -5.45 33.32 -25.13
N GLY A 49 -5.22 32.00 -25.18
CA GLY A 49 -5.85 31.10 -26.14
C GLY A 49 -7.30 30.80 -25.77
N THR A 50 -8.16 30.70 -26.79
CA THR A 50 -9.54 30.21 -26.66
C THR A 50 -9.70 28.88 -27.35
N PHE A 51 -10.18 27.86 -26.63
CA PHE A 51 -10.51 26.55 -27.16
C PHE A 51 -12.02 26.31 -26.99
N SER A 52 -12.75 26.14 -28.10
CA SER A 52 -14.18 25.88 -28.11
C SER A 52 -14.44 24.49 -28.67
N ASN A 53 -14.95 23.57 -27.84
CA ASN A 53 -15.22 22.19 -28.21
C ASN A 53 -16.71 21.87 -28.15
N ALA A 54 -17.33 21.67 -29.31
CA ALA A 54 -18.67 21.10 -29.49
C ALA A 54 -18.68 19.75 -30.22
N GLY A 55 -17.50 19.26 -30.67
CA GLY A 55 -17.30 18.00 -31.37
C GLY A 55 -16.60 16.96 -30.49
N THR A 56 -15.63 16.24 -31.06
CA THR A 56 -14.75 15.31 -30.33
C THR A 56 -13.30 15.79 -30.40
N VAL A 57 -12.61 15.81 -29.26
CA VAL A 57 -11.17 16.08 -29.17
C VAL A 57 -10.50 14.84 -28.61
N GLU A 58 -9.64 14.20 -29.39
CA GLU A 58 -8.86 13.04 -28.97
C GLU A 58 -7.41 13.47 -28.72
N VAL A 59 -6.87 13.15 -27.55
CA VAL A 59 -5.52 13.53 -27.13
C VAL A 59 -4.74 12.29 -26.68
N GLY A 60 -3.65 11.99 -27.36
CA GLY A 60 -2.75 10.88 -27.04
C GLY A 60 -1.66 11.22 -26.02
N GLY A 61 -1.35 12.51 -25.81
CA GLY A 61 -0.42 13.00 -24.78
C GLY A 61 -1.12 13.79 -23.67
N ASP A 62 -0.38 14.68 -22.99
CA ASP A 62 -0.95 15.51 -21.92
C ASP A 62 -1.93 16.56 -22.47
N LEU A 63 -2.98 16.87 -21.71
CA LEU A 63 -3.93 17.94 -22.01
C LEU A 63 -3.80 19.03 -20.95
N THR A 64 -3.29 20.19 -21.34
CA THR A 64 -3.14 21.36 -20.47
C THR A 64 -3.94 22.54 -20.99
N ASN A 65 -4.79 23.11 -20.15
CA ASN A 65 -5.52 24.34 -20.42
C ASN A 65 -5.14 25.39 -19.38
N ALA A 66 -4.55 26.49 -19.82
CA ALA A 66 -4.30 27.72 -19.07
C ALA A 66 -5.02 28.94 -19.68
N GLY A 67 -5.71 28.75 -20.81
CA GLY A 67 -6.56 29.73 -21.48
C GLY A 67 -8.06 29.50 -21.22
N THR A 68 -8.89 30.09 -22.08
CA THR A 68 -10.35 29.93 -22.05
C THR A 68 -10.74 28.62 -22.72
N LEU A 69 -11.52 27.78 -22.04
CA LEU A 69 -12.09 26.57 -22.60
C LEU A 69 -13.62 26.59 -22.47
N THR A 70 -14.32 26.45 -23.60
CA THR A 70 -15.77 26.17 -23.65
C THR A 70 -15.95 24.73 -24.13
N SER A 71 -16.61 23.89 -23.34
CA SER A 71 -16.80 22.47 -23.65
C SER A 71 -18.28 22.10 -23.59
N THR A 72 -18.83 21.71 -24.74
CA THR A 72 -20.13 21.04 -24.90
C THR A 72 -19.99 19.66 -25.54
N GLY A 73 -18.86 19.39 -26.20
CA GLY A 73 -18.52 18.11 -26.81
C GLY A 73 -17.66 17.19 -25.95
N LEU A 74 -17.16 16.12 -26.57
CA LEU A 74 -16.35 15.08 -25.95
C LEU A 74 -14.86 15.43 -25.97
N VAL A 75 -14.20 15.21 -24.83
CA VAL A 75 -12.74 15.07 -24.74
C VAL A 75 -12.44 13.61 -24.45
N ARG A 76 -11.60 12.98 -25.27
CA ARG A 76 -11.17 11.58 -25.12
C ARG A 76 -9.65 11.53 -24.95
N LEU A 77 -9.20 10.95 -23.85
CA LEU A 77 -7.77 10.72 -23.58
C LEU A 77 -7.41 9.32 -24.03
N THR A 78 -6.60 9.21 -25.09
CA THR A 78 -6.33 7.96 -25.84
C THR A 78 -4.89 7.47 -25.72
N GLY A 79 -4.13 8.00 -24.75
CA GLY A 79 -2.70 7.73 -24.62
C GLY A 79 -2.37 6.25 -24.40
N THR A 80 -1.12 5.90 -24.71
CA THR A 80 -0.51 4.58 -24.45
C THR A 80 0.53 4.60 -23.34
N ALA A 81 0.70 5.76 -22.70
CA ALA A 81 1.49 5.99 -21.49
C ALA A 81 0.68 6.86 -20.53
N ASN A 82 1.19 7.12 -19.32
CA ASN A 82 0.53 8.00 -18.38
C ASN A 82 0.32 9.40 -19.00
N GLN A 83 -0.86 9.97 -18.76
CA GLN A 83 -1.22 11.32 -19.23
C GLN A 83 -1.51 12.21 -18.03
N THR A 84 -1.37 13.51 -18.23
CA THR A 84 -1.80 14.55 -17.28
C THR A 84 -2.91 15.37 -17.91
N LEU A 85 -4.02 15.54 -17.18
CA LEU A 85 -5.12 16.44 -17.53
C LEU A 85 -5.14 17.62 -16.56
N THR A 86 -4.69 18.79 -17.04
CA THR A 86 -4.70 20.04 -16.29
C THR A 86 -5.75 20.98 -16.87
N PRO A 87 -6.96 21.09 -16.27
CA PRO A 87 -8.07 21.84 -16.87
C PRO A 87 -7.97 23.37 -16.70
N GLY A 88 -7.10 23.87 -15.82
CA GLY A 88 -6.97 25.31 -15.54
C GLY A 88 -8.23 25.97 -14.99
N GLY A 89 -9.03 25.22 -14.23
CA GLY A 89 -10.31 25.70 -13.68
C GLY A 89 -11.49 25.63 -14.66
N ALA A 90 -11.27 25.21 -15.91
CA ALA A 90 -12.36 25.01 -16.86
C ALA A 90 -13.14 23.71 -16.60
N SER A 91 -14.38 23.68 -17.06
CA SER A 91 -15.24 22.49 -17.04
C SER A 91 -15.19 21.75 -18.37
N LEU A 92 -15.31 20.42 -18.32
CA LEU A 92 -15.55 19.58 -19.49
C LEU A 92 -17.02 19.16 -19.53
N ALA A 93 -17.61 19.05 -20.72
CA ALA A 93 -18.94 18.47 -20.87
C ALA A 93 -18.89 16.95 -20.68
N GLN A 94 -18.10 16.30 -21.53
CA GLN A 94 -17.90 14.86 -21.52
C GLN A 94 -16.40 14.56 -21.52
N LEU A 95 -15.98 13.64 -20.66
CA LEU A 95 -14.63 13.11 -20.61
C LEU A 95 -14.68 11.59 -20.73
N GLU A 96 -14.00 11.05 -21.73
CA GLU A 96 -13.72 9.62 -21.83
C GLU A 96 -12.24 9.35 -21.59
N VAL A 97 -11.96 8.46 -20.65
CA VAL A 97 -10.62 7.93 -20.41
C VAL A 97 -10.53 6.59 -21.12
N ALA A 98 -9.82 6.60 -22.23
CA ALA A 98 -9.58 5.47 -23.12
C ALA A 98 -8.06 5.25 -23.25
N ASN A 99 -7.34 5.43 -22.14
CA ASN A 99 -5.89 5.24 -22.10
C ASN A 99 -5.58 3.74 -22.10
N THR A 100 -4.81 3.30 -23.08
CA THR A 100 -4.53 1.88 -23.35
C THR A 100 -3.11 1.47 -23.00
N GLY A 101 -2.42 2.30 -22.20
CA GLY A 101 -1.07 1.98 -21.74
C GLY A 101 -0.97 0.65 -21.00
N ALA A 102 0.25 0.15 -20.87
CA ALA A 102 0.53 -1.04 -20.08
C ALA A 102 0.14 -0.81 -18.60
N ALA A 103 0.00 -1.88 -17.82
CA ALA A 103 -0.24 -1.78 -16.38
C ALA A 103 0.77 -0.84 -15.72
N ALA A 104 0.30 0.04 -14.83
CA ALA A 104 1.05 1.15 -14.20
C ALA A 104 1.47 2.30 -15.13
N GLN A 105 1.19 2.21 -16.43
CA GLN A 105 1.38 3.26 -17.44
C GLN A 105 0.05 3.69 -18.09
N ASN A 106 -1.07 3.31 -17.48
CA ASN A 106 -2.43 3.60 -17.94
C ASN A 106 -3.19 4.52 -16.98
N VAL A 107 -2.51 5.56 -16.48
CA VAL A 107 -3.07 6.50 -15.50
C VAL A 107 -3.18 7.90 -16.10
N VAL A 108 -4.38 8.49 -16.02
CA VAL A 108 -4.59 9.92 -16.23
C VAL A 108 -4.53 10.64 -14.90
N SER A 109 -3.49 11.45 -14.70
CA SER A 109 -3.30 12.27 -13.51
C SER A 109 -4.07 13.59 -13.63
N VAL A 110 -4.80 13.96 -12.58
CA VAL A 110 -5.61 15.18 -12.49
C VAL A 110 -5.10 16.00 -11.29
N PRO A 111 -4.17 16.95 -11.51
CA PRO A 111 -3.47 17.65 -10.42
C PRO A 111 -4.30 18.75 -9.76
N ALA A 112 -5.39 19.19 -10.38
CA ALA A 112 -6.26 20.27 -9.91
C ALA A 112 -7.74 19.90 -10.06
N ASP A 113 -8.63 20.66 -9.43
CA ASP A 113 -10.08 20.41 -9.52
C ASP A 113 -10.57 20.40 -10.98
N LEU A 114 -11.47 19.46 -11.26
CA LEU A 114 -12.06 19.26 -12.58
C LEU A 114 -13.57 19.10 -12.43
N THR A 115 -14.35 19.90 -13.15
CA THR A 115 -15.80 19.71 -13.24
C THR A 115 -16.16 19.04 -14.56
N ILE A 116 -16.94 17.96 -14.51
CA ILE A 116 -17.47 17.28 -15.69
C ILE A 116 -18.99 17.40 -15.65
N THR A 117 -19.58 18.14 -16.58
CA THR A 117 -20.99 18.58 -16.48
C THR A 117 -22.00 17.58 -17.02
N GLN A 118 -21.59 16.57 -17.78
CA GLN A 118 -22.48 15.53 -18.32
C GLN A 118 -22.00 14.10 -18.02
N GLN A 119 -20.83 13.69 -18.49
CA GLN A 119 -20.41 12.29 -18.34
C GLN A 119 -18.91 12.11 -18.22
N LEU A 120 -18.50 11.37 -17.20
CA LEU A 120 -17.19 10.73 -17.09
C LEU A 120 -17.33 9.26 -17.48
N THR A 121 -16.63 8.83 -18.52
CA THR A 121 -16.60 7.43 -18.96
C THR A 121 -15.19 6.88 -18.83
N LEU A 122 -15.05 5.74 -18.15
CA LEU A 122 -13.80 5.00 -18.11
C LEU A 122 -13.91 3.78 -19.02
N THR A 123 -13.32 3.87 -20.22
CA THR A 123 -13.26 2.78 -21.19
C THR A 123 -11.95 2.00 -21.05
N SER A 124 -10.86 2.65 -20.67
CA SER A 124 -9.61 1.98 -20.27
C SER A 124 -8.72 2.95 -19.48
N GLY A 125 -7.93 2.41 -18.55
CA GLY A 125 -7.04 3.21 -17.71
C GLY A 125 -7.69 3.85 -16.48
N MET A 126 -6.89 4.10 -15.46
CA MET A 126 -7.34 4.72 -14.21
C MET A 126 -7.27 6.24 -14.32
N VAL A 127 -8.06 6.91 -13.47
CA VAL A 127 -7.87 8.34 -13.19
C VAL A 127 -7.28 8.47 -11.79
N ARG A 128 -6.30 9.34 -11.61
CA ARG A 128 -5.70 9.65 -10.31
C ARG A 128 -5.78 11.14 -10.02
N THR A 129 -6.51 11.54 -8.99
CA THR A 129 -6.47 12.93 -8.53
C THR A 129 -5.27 13.18 -7.62
N ALA A 130 -4.75 14.41 -7.60
CA ALA A 130 -3.94 14.86 -6.46
C ALA A 130 -4.76 14.80 -5.16
N ALA A 131 -4.08 14.81 -4.00
CA ALA A 131 -4.72 14.66 -2.69
C ALA A 131 -5.81 15.71 -2.41
N ALA A 132 -5.56 16.97 -2.81
CA ALA A 132 -6.51 18.08 -2.64
C ALA A 132 -7.50 18.21 -3.82
N ALA A 133 -7.12 17.74 -5.01
CA ALA A 133 -7.93 17.87 -6.22
C ALA A 133 -9.18 16.99 -6.16
N THR A 134 -10.29 17.47 -6.71
CA THR A 134 -11.58 16.78 -6.77
C THR A 134 -12.16 16.82 -8.18
N ILE A 135 -12.59 15.65 -8.67
CA ILE A 135 -13.44 15.57 -9.86
C ILE A 135 -14.89 15.73 -9.41
N SER A 136 -15.60 16.73 -9.92
CA SER A 136 -16.97 17.08 -9.52
C SER A 136 -17.97 16.83 -10.64
N LEU A 137 -19.03 16.09 -10.31
CA LEU A 137 -20.17 15.78 -11.16
C LEU A 137 -21.44 16.45 -10.60
N PRO A 138 -22.00 17.49 -11.25
CA PRO A 138 -23.24 18.14 -10.80
C PRO A 138 -24.48 17.23 -10.98
N ASN A 139 -25.66 17.76 -10.64
CA ASN A 139 -26.93 17.02 -10.52
C ASN A 139 -27.24 16.01 -11.64
N THR A 140 -27.01 16.38 -12.89
CA THR A 140 -27.33 15.56 -14.06
C THR A 140 -26.13 14.77 -14.59
N ALA A 141 -24.93 15.01 -14.05
CA ALA A 141 -23.73 14.37 -14.52
C ALA A 141 -23.57 12.95 -13.97
N SER A 142 -22.97 12.07 -14.76
CA SER A 142 -22.79 10.65 -14.44
C SER A 142 -21.34 10.20 -14.57
N VAL A 143 -21.01 9.13 -13.85
CA VAL A 143 -19.79 8.36 -14.04
C VAL A 143 -20.18 6.95 -14.48
N SER A 144 -19.43 6.38 -15.42
CA SER A 144 -19.62 5.01 -15.89
C SER A 144 -18.29 4.32 -16.18
N GLY A 145 -18.31 3.00 -16.20
CA GLY A 145 -17.15 2.19 -16.56
C GLY A 145 -16.19 1.87 -15.41
N GLU A 146 -16.49 2.23 -14.15
CA GLU A 146 -15.65 1.75 -13.05
C GLU A 146 -15.69 0.21 -12.93
N ALA A 147 -14.51 -0.40 -12.82
CA ALA A 147 -14.28 -1.84 -12.71
C ALA A 147 -12.91 -2.10 -12.06
N PRO A 148 -12.61 -3.33 -11.60
CA PRO A 148 -11.27 -3.65 -11.10
C PRO A 148 -10.18 -3.23 -12.10
N GLY A 149 -9.16 -2.50 -11.63
CA GLY A 149 -8.09 -1.94 -12.44
C GLY A 149 -8.44 -0.67 -13.24
N ARG A 150 -9.67 -0.15 -13.10
CA ARG A 150 -10.18 1.01 -13.85
C ARG A 150 -11.21 1.80 -13.05
N TYR A 151 -10.78 2.80 -12.30
CA TYR A 151 -11.67 3.66 -11.51
C TYR A 151 -11.02 5.03 -11.26
N VAL A 152 -11.78 5.96 -10.64
CA VAL A 152 -11.20 7.21 -10.13
C VAL A 152 -10.55 6.97 -8.76
N GLN A 153 -9.23 6.85 -8.75
CA GLN A 153 -8.38 6.86 -7.57
C GLN A 153 -8.20 8.30 -7.08
N GLY A 154 -8.55 8.56 -5.82
CA GLY A 154 -8.65 9.89 -5.24
C GLY A 154 -10.10 10.37 -5.13
N ASN A 155 -10.33 11.67 -5.28
CA ASN A 155 -11.59 12.33 -4.93
C ASN A 155 -12.56 12.42 -6.13
N LEU A 156 -13.75 11.83 -5.98
CA LEU A 156 -14.89 11.92 -6.90
C LEU A 156 -16.14 12.40 -6.15
N GLN A 157 -16.55 13.63 -6.42
CA GLN A 157 -17.72 14.26 -5.83
C GLN A 157 -18.91 14.23 -6.79
N VAL A 158 -20.07 13.81 -6.28
CA VAL A 158 -21.33 13.83 -7.03
C VAL A 158 -22.39 14.54 -6.22
N THR A 159 -23.08 15.50 -6.84
CA THR A 159 -24.19 16.23 -6.24
C THR A 159 -25.51 15.80 -6.86
N ARG A 160 -26.57 15.69 -6.05
CA ARG A 160 -27.96 15.45 -6.49
C ARG A 160 -28.89 16.40 -5.75
N THR A 161 -29.87 16.98 -6.43
CA THR A 161 -30.84 17.92 -5.86
C THR A 161 -32.19 17.26 -5.66
N GLY A 162 -32.87 17.56 -4.55
CA GLY A 162 -34.23 17.06 -4.30
C GLY A 162 -34.27 15.56 -3.96
N VAL A 163 -33.23 15.05 -3.29
CA VAL A 163 -33.12 13.64 -2.92
C VAL A 163 -34.20 13.28 -1.90
N ASN A 164 -35.18 12.49 -2.33
CA ASN A 164 -36.36 12.14 -1.52
C ASN A 164 -36.75 10.66 -1.56
N SER A 165 -36.04 9.86 -2.35
CA SER A 165 -36.24 8.44 -2.61
C SER A 165 -34.90 7.83 -3.02
N ALA A 166 -34.85 6.51 -3.22
CA ALA A 166 -33.66 5.79 -3.66
C ALA A 166 -32.95 6.48 -4.83
N THR A 167 -31.81 7.10 -4.54
CA THR A 167 -31.02 7.90 -5.47
C THR A 167 -29.60 7.36 -5.52
N ASN A 168 -29.17 6.93 -6.71
CA ASN A 168 -27.82 6.46 -6.97
C ASN A 168 -26.93 7.63 -7.42
N PHE A 169 -25.77 7.79 -6.78
CA PHE A 169 -24.80 8.84 -7.08
C PHE A 169 -23.76 8.40 -8.12
N GLY A 170 -23.75 7.14 -8.55
CA GLY A 170 -22.80 6.59 -9.52
C GLY A 170 -21.39 6.36 -8.97
N ASN A 171 -21.00 7.05 -7.89
CA ASN A 171 -19.71 6.88 -7.20
C ASN A 171 -19.77 5.82 -6.08
N GLY A 172 -20.65 4.83 -6.20
CA GLY A 172 -20.79 3.73 -5.25
C GLY A 172 -21.62 4.05 -4.00
N ALA A 173 -22.29 5.21 -3.92
CA ALA A 173 -23.28 5.47 -2.88
C ALA A 173 -24.70 5.51 -3.46
N THR A 174 -25.63 4.87 -2.76
CA THR A 174 -27.07 5.01 -2.98
C THR A 174 -27.72 5.37 -1.66
N LEU A 175 -28.57 6.40 -1.66
CA LEU A 175 -29.33 6.83 -0.49
C LEU A 175 -30.82 6.73 -0.77
N ASP A 176 -31.56 6.15 0.16
CA ASP A 176 -33.02 6.20 0.19
C ASP A 176 -33.45 6.82 1.53
N PRO A 177 -33.68 8.15 1.56
CA PRO A 177 -34.03 8.84 2.80
C PRO A 177 -35.51 8.70 3.19
N GLY A 178 -36.40 8.22 2.31
CA GLY A 178 -37.85 8.19 2.53
C GLY A 178 -38.52 9.58 2.66
N ASN A 179 -37.76 10.66 2.79
CA ASN A 179 -38.21 12.05 2.77
C ASN A 179 -37.18 12.94 2.07
N ASN A 180 -37.62 14.13 1.64
CA ASN A 180 -36.73 15.09 0.97
C ASN A 180 -35.65 15.62 1.92
N ILE A 181 -34.39 15.26 1.65
CA ILE A 181 -33.20 15.76 2.37
C ILE A 181 -32.45 16.86 1.58
N GLY A 182 -33.09 17.40 0.54
CA GLY A 182 -32.62 18.56 -0.21
C GLY A 182 -31.51 18.21 -1.20
N THR A 183 -30.51 19.08 -1.29
CA THR A 183 -29.31 18.85 -2.10
C THR A 183 -28.34 18.01 -1.31
N VAL A 184 -27.94 16.87 -1.88
CA VAL A 184 -26.97 15.95 -1.28
C VAL A 184 -25.70 15.96 -2.10
N THR A 185 -24.56 16.06 -1.41
CA THR A 185 -23.24 15.89 -2.01
C THR A 185 -22.59 14.65 -1.42
N VAL A 186 -22.14 13.74 -2.27
CA VAL A 186 -21.35 12.57 -1.91
C VAL A 186 -19.96 12.73 -2.50
N LYS A 187 -18.97 13.01 -1.66
CA LYS A 187 -17.55 12.96 -2.03
C LYS A 187 -16.99 11.61 -1.67
N ARG A 188 -16.68 10.79 -2.67
CA ARG A 188 -15.93 9.55 -2.49
C ARG A 188 -14.44 9.83 -2.60
N THR A 189 -13.65 9.35 -1.65
CA THR A 189 -12.20 9.25 -1.81
C THR A 189 -11.81 7.77 -1.84
N ALA A 190 -11.10 7.32 -2.89
CA ALA A 190 -10.80 5.90 -3.11
C ALA A 190 -9.32 5.65 -3.41
N GLY A 191 -8.79 4.52 -2.94
CA GLY A 191 -7.40 4.14 -3.11
C GLY A 191 -6.48 5.00 -2.26
N LEU A 192 -5.49 4.37 -1.64
CA LEU A 192 -4.56 5.08 -0.78
C LEU A 192 -3.54 5.82 -1.63
N LEU A 193 -3.39 7.11 -1.36
CA LEU A 193 -2.24 7.88 -1.87
C LEU A 193 -0.96 7.57 -1.08
N LEU A 194 -1.04 6.73 -0.03
CA LEU A 194 0.06 6.34 0.85
C LEU A 194 -0.06 4.85 1.25
N PRO A 195 1.00 4.04 1.18
CA PRO A 195 0.97 2.65 1.64
C PRO A 195 0.52 2.53 3.10
N ASN A 196 -0.33 1.55 3.43
CA ASN A 196 -0.74 1.16 4.79
C ASN A 196 -1.52 2.22 5.61
N VAL A 197 -2.23 3.14 4.95
CA VAL A 197 -3.09 4.13 5.63
C VAL A 197 -4.54 3.91 5.23
N SER A 198 -5.30 3.09 5.96
CA SER A 198 -6.76 3.08 5.75
C SER A 198 -7.36 4.41 6.15
N TYR A 199 -8.37 4.79 5.40
CA TYR A 199 -9.23 5.92 5.70
C TYR A 199 -9.96 5.81 7.05
N GLY A 200 -10.16 4.59 7.57
CA GLY A 200 -10.81 4.32 8.85
C GLY A 200 -9.88 3.61 9.83
N GLN A 201 -8.69 4.15 10.09
CA GLN A 201 -7.76 3.57 11.07
C GLN A 201 -8.16 3.91 12.51
N ASN A 202 -8.19 2.87 13.36
CA ASN A 202 -8.15 3.06 14.79
C ASN A 202 -6.68 3.22 15.23
N ASN A 203 -6.26 4.44 15.52
CA ASN A 203 -4.87 4.72 15.94
C ASN A 203 -4.45 3.99 17.23
N ALA A 204 -5.40 3.55 18.06
CA ALA A 204 -5.12 2.77 19.25
C ALA A 204 -4.95 1.27 18.94
N VAL A 205 -5.49 0.79 17.81
CA VAL A 205 -5.40 -0.61 17.37
C VAL A 205 -5.20 -0.63 15.84
N PRO A 206 -3.94 -0.50 15.35
CA PRO A 206 -3.66 -0.40 13.91
C PRO A 206 -4.16 -1.58 13.06
N ALA A 207 -4.42 -2.74 13.67
CA ALA A 207 -5.02 -3.90 13.02
C ALA A 207 -6.50 -3.70 12.64
N LEU A 208 -7.18 -2.72 13.24
CA LEU A 208 -8.55 -2.35 12.90
C LEU A 208 -8.54 -1.23 11.86
N GLN A 209 -8.87 -1.60 10.63
CA GLN A 209 -8.86 -0.73 9.47
C GLN A 209 -10.14 -0.90 8.65
N GLY A 210 -10.63 0.19 8.08
CA GLY A 210 -11.67 0.16 7.06
C GLY A 210 -11.11 -0.18 5.68
N ILE A 211 -12.01 -0.32 4.71
CA ILE A 211 -11.67 -0.38 3.29
C ILE A 211 -10.97 0.90 2.82
N ASP A 212 -10.33 0.84 1.66
CA ASP A 212 -9.67 1.98 0.99
C ASP A 212 -10.67 2.90 0.28
N ARG A 213 -11.81 3.18 0.94
CA ARG A 213 -12.81 4.15 0.51
C ARG A 213 -13.48 4.86 1.69
N ILE A 214 -13.69 6.18 1.53
CA ILE A 214 -14.62 6.99 2.33
C ILE A 214 -15.66 7.59 1.41
N TRP A 215 -16.90 7.69 1.92
CA TRP A 215 -17.91 8.60 1.38
C TRP A 215 -18.20 9.68 2.40
N THR A 216 -17.91 10.92 2.07
CA THR A 216 -18.36 12.08 2.85
C THR A 216 -19.67 12.56 2.26
N ILE A 217 -20.74 12.40 3.04
CA ILE A 217 -22.11 12.71 2.62
C ILE A 217 -22.60 13.94 3.39
N THR A 218 -23.01 14.97 2.68
CA THR A 218 -23.67 16.16 3.25
C THR A 218 -25.02 16.38 2.60
N SER A 219 -25.98 16.89 3.36
CA SER A 219 -27.32 17.25 2.89
C SER A 219 -27.63 18.70 3.25
N SER A 220 -28.40 19.41 2.40
CA SER A 220 -28.82 20.79 2.68
C SER A 220 -29.95 20.88 3.70
N ASN A 221 -30.73 19.80 3.84
CA ASN A 221 -31.80 19.71 4.84
C ASN A 221 -31.40 18.73 5.95
N ASN A 222 -32.01 18.90 7.12
CA ASN A 222 -31.83 18.00 8.25
C ASN A 222 -32.33 16.59 7.93
N VAL A 223 -31.60 15.60 8.43
CA VAL A 223 -31.96 14.19 8.37
C VAL A 223 -32.70 13.84 9.65
N ASN A 224 -34.03 13.81 9.59
CA ASN A 224 -34.89 13.57 10.76
C ASN A 224 -35.32 12.09 10.89
N ASN A 225 -35.23 11.32 9.80
CA ASN A 225 -35.55 9.90 9.75
C ASN A 225 -34.30 9.08 9.43
N ALA A 226 -34.37 7.77 9.69
CA ALA A 226 -33.32 6.87 9.25
C ALA A 226 -33.24 6.84 7.72
N VAL A 227 -32.05 7.12 7.19
CA VAL A 227 -31.73 7.02 5.76
C VAL A 227 -31.15 5.65 5.51
N ALA A 228 -31.72 4.90 4.57
CA ALA A 228 -31.10 3.70 4.07
C ALA A 228 -29.94 4.09 3.14
N VAL A 229 -28.74 3.59 3.45
CA VAL A 229 -27.51 3.86 2.72
C VAL A 229 -26.98 2.54 2.21
N THR A 230 -26.62 2.50 0.92
CA THR A 230 -25.84 1.40 0.33
C THR A 230 -24.53 1.96 -0.17
N LEU A 231 -23.43 1.38 0.32
CA LEU A 231 -22.07 1.69 -0.13
C LEU A 231 -21.52 0.51 -0.91
N SER A 232 -20.96 0.78 -2.08
CA SER A 232 -20.43 -0.21 -2.99
C SER A 232 -18.99 0.12 -3.39
N TRP A 233 -18.12 -0.89 -3.38
CA TRP A 233 -16.71 -0.74 -3.69
C TRP A 233 -16.15 -1.88 -4.54
N LEU A 234 -14.97 -1.65 -5.10
CA LEU A 234 -14.26 -2.62 -5.90
C LEU A 234 -13.38 -3.51 -4.99
N PRO A 235 -13.19 -4.80 -5.30
CA PRO A 235 -12.36 -5.72 -4.49
C PRO A 235 -10.95 -5.21 -4.21
N GLU A 236 -10.35 -4.46 -5.13
CA GLU A 236 -9.02 -3.85 -4.97
C GLU A 236 -8.97 -2.78 -3.86
N ASN A 237 -10.12 -2.37 -3.33
CA ASN A 237 -10.21 -1.47 -2.19
C ASN A 237 -10.55 -2.19 -0.89
N ASP A 238 -10.54 -3.53 -0.87
CA ASP A 238 -10.78 -4.32 0.34
C ASP A 238 -9.71 -4.04 1.43
N HIS A 239 -8.58 -3.42 1.10
CA HIS A 239 -7.53 -3.03 2.05
C HIS A 239 -7.05 -4.20 2.93
N ASN A 240 -6.72 -5.32 2.27
CA ASN A 240 -6.34 -6.60 2.90
C ASN A 240 -7.43 -7.24 3.76
N LEU A 241 -8.66 -6.71 3.79
CA LEU A 241 -9.79 -7.37 4.44
C LEU A 241 -10.24 -8.58 3.60
N SER A 242 -10.07 -9.78 4.15
CA SER A 242 -10.35 -11.03 3.44
C SER A 242 -11.80 -11.53 3.55
N SER A 243 -12.65 -10.89 4.36
CA SER A 243 -14.05 -11.30 4.57
C SER A 243 -14.93 -10.12 4.93
N PHE A 244 -16.14 -10.10 4.38
CA PHE A 244 -17.20 -9.16 4.71
C PHE A 244 -18.48 -9.86 5.19
N ALA A 245 -18.39 -11.10 5.67
CA ALA A 245 -19.54 -11.83 6.26
C ALA A 245 -20.09 -11.13 7.51
N GLN A 246 -19.28 -10.28 8.12
CA GLN A 246 -19.54 -9.54 9.35
C GLN A 246 -19.20 -8.06 9.17
N ALA A 247 -19.59 -7.48 8.02
CA ALA A 247 -19.34 -6.10 7.69
C ALA A 247 -20.05 -5.12 8.64
N GLN A 248 -19.40 -3.99 8.90
CA GLN A 248 -19.91 -2.91 9.74
C GLN A 248 -19.59 -1.58 9.06
N ALA A 249 -20.60 -0.72 8.93
CA ALA A 249 -20.37 0.66 8.53
C ALA A 249 -19.96 1.50 9.75
N TRP A 250 -19.08 2.45 9.51
CA TRP A 250 -18.54 3.36 10.51
C TRP A 250 -18.72 4.80 10.03
N ARG A 251 -19.03 5.68 10.97
CA ARG A 251 -19.14 7.13 10.75
C ARG A 251 -18.08 7.85 11.56
N ALA A 252 -17.36 8.78 10.94
CA ALA A 252 -16.43 9.64 11.67
C ALA A 252 -17.20 10.55 12.65
N THR A 253 -16.75 10.59 13.89
CA THR A 253 -17.22 11.51 14.94
C THR A 253 -16.23 12.65 15.20
N SER A 254 -14.98 12.47 14.77
CA SER A 254 -13.94 13.51 14.71
C SER A 254 -12.97 13.17 13.58
N ALA A 255 -11.88 13.92 13.44
CA ALA A 255 -10.83 13.63 12.45
C ALA A 255 -10.18 12.24 12.63
N THR A 256 -10.20 11.67 13.85
CA THR A 256 -9.50 10.41 14.16
C THR A 256 -10.36 9.39 14.91
N THR A 257 -11.65 9.66 15.11
CA THR A 257 -12.55 8.76 15.83
C THR A 257 -13.76 8.37 15.00
N TRP A 258 -14.17 7.11 15.11
CA TRP A 258 -15.25 6.51 14.35
C TRP A 258 -16.24 5.83 15.30
N ALA A 259 -17.53 5.92 14.99
CA ALA A 259 -18.61 5.23 15.68
C ALA A 259 -19.37 4.32 14.70
N LYS A 260 -19.98 3.24 15.20
CA LYS A 260 -20.79 2.35 14.37
C LYS A 260 -21.95 3.12 13.74
N ALA A 261 -22.19 2.88 12.46
CA ALA A 261 -23.36 3.34 11.71
C ALA A 261 -24.18 2.12 11.28
N GLY A 262 -25.39 1.99 11.84
CA GLY A 262 -26.24 0.83 11.59
C GLY A 262 -25.73 -0.48 12.18
N ALA A 263 -26.49 -1.55 11.94
CA ALA A 263 -26.19 -2.90 12.42
C ALA A 263 -25.12 -3.59 11.56
N GLN A 264 -24.42 -4.55 12.17
CA GLN A 264 -23.53 -5.47 11.48
C GLN A 264 -24.34 -6.44 10.62
N ALA A 265 -23.86 -6.73 9.41
CA ALA A 265 -24.46 -7.73 8.51
C ALA A 265 -23.43 -8.25 7.50
N ALA A 266 -23.78 -9.29 6.73
CA ALA A 266 -22.96 -9.70 5.60
C ALA A 266 -23.06 -8.68 4.46
N ALA A 267 -21.92 -8.27 3.90
CA ALA A 267 -21.90 -7.56 2.63
C ALA A 267 -22.21 -8.53 1.48
N THR A 268 -22.81 -8.01 0.42
CA THR A 268 -22.91 -8.74 -0.85
C THR A 268 -21.55 -8.67 -1.54
N THR A 269 -21.03 -9.80 -2.00
CA THR A 269 -19.71 -9.88 -2.64
C THR A 269 -19.80 -10.64 -3.96
N THR A 270 -19.18 -10.10 -5.01
CA THR A 270 -19.04 -10.74 -6.33
C THR A 270 -17.58 -10.68 -6.78
N SER A 271 -17.21 -11.25 -7.94
CA SER A 271 -15.84 -11.12 -8.45
C SER A 271 -15.42 -9.69 -8.78
N THR A 272 -16.39 -8.78 -9.03
CA THR A 272 -16.13 -7.42 -9.52
C THR A 272 -16.62 -6.32 -8.58
N SER A 273 -17.39 -6.65 -7.54
CA SER A 273 -18.03 -5.67 -6.68
C SER A 273 -18.24 -6.19 -5.26
N ARG A 274 -18.45 -5.24 -4.35
CA ARG A 274 -18.84 -5.41 -2.97
C ARG A 274 -19.93 -4.38 -2.68
N SER A 275 -20.93 -4.72 -1.86
CA SER A 275 -21.89 -3.75 -1.37
C SER A 275 -22.37 -4.05 0.05
N PHE A 276 -22.56 -3.00 0.83
CA PHE A 276 -23.06 -3.08 2.20
C PHE A 276 -24.16 -2.04 2.42
N SER A 277 -25.31 -2.50 2.92
CA SER A 277 -26.49 -1.68 3.17
C SER A 277 -26.76 -1.57 4.67
N PHE A 278 -27.06 -0.37 5.14
CA PHE A 278 -27.35 -0.07 6.53
C PHE A 278 -28.25 1.17 6.63
N SER A 279 -28.80 1.41 7.81
CA SER A 279 -29.60 2.62 8.07
C SER A 279 -28.92 3.50 9.11
N THR A 280 -28.95 4.82 8.89
CA THR A 280 -28.38 5.82 9.81
C THR A 280 -29.24 7.08 9.86
N THR A 281 -29.32 7.73 11.02
CA THR A 281 -29.94 9.06 11.19
C THR A 281 -28.93 10.20 11.07
N VAL A 282 -27.64 9.88 11.01
CA VAL A 282 -26.55 10.87 10.92
C VAL A 282 -25.68 10.55 9.71
N LEU A 283 -25.65 11.49 8.76
CA LEU A 283 -24.74 11.47 7.61
C LEU A 283 -23.36 12.03 8.00
N GLY A 284 -22.37 11.86 7.14
CA GLY A 284 -21.01 12.34 7.38
C GLY A 284 -20.00 11.54 6.57
N ALA A 285 -18.76 11.49 7.05
CA ALA A 285 -17.74 10.60 6.51
C ALA A 285 -18.03 9.16 6.96
N LEU A 286 -18.19 8.26 5.99
CA LEU A 286 -18.57 6.87 6.16
C LEU A 286 -17.54 5.94 5.51
N THR A 287 -17.26 4.82 6.16
CA THR A 287 -16.48 3.71 5.59
C THR A 287 -17.06 2.37 6.07
N VAL A 288 -16.53 1.27 5.55
CA VAL A 288 -16.92 -0.10 5.93
C VAL A 288 -15.68 -0.84 6.40
N SER A 289 -15.81 -1.66 7.44
CA SER A 289 -14.79 -2.65 7.81
C SER A 289 -15.45 -4.03 7.96
N ASN A 290 -14.67 -5.06 8.22
CA ASN A 290 -15.18 -6.21 8.96
C ASN A 290 -15.22 -5.84 10.45
N ALA A 291 -16.29 -6.19 11.17
CA ALA A 291 -16.34 -6.03 12.63
C ALA A 291 -15.55 -7.13 13.35
N ALA A 292 -15.09 -8.15 12.60
CA ALA A 292 -14.15 -9.17 13.01
C ALA A 292 -13.00 -9.17 12.00
N ASN A 293 -11.95 -8.39 12.25
CA ASN A 293 -10.62 -8.81 11.83
C ASN A 293 -10.20 -9.82 12.90
N PRO A 294 -9.81 -11.05 12.53
CA PRO A 294 -8.53 -11.16 11.85
C PRO A 294 -8.50 -11.98 10.56
N LEU A 295 -7.43 -11.71 9.82
CA LEU A 295 -6.76 -12.50 8.79
C LEU A 295 -6.50 -13.97 9.23
N PRO A 296 -5.90 -14.84 8.38
CA PRO A 296 -5.53 -16.20 8.77
C PRO A 296 -4.70 -16.14 10.05
N VAL A 297 -5.21 -16.74 11.13
CA VAL A 297 -4.66 -16.75 12.50
C VAL A 297 -3.88 -15.48 12.88
N GLU A 298 -4.53 -14.58 13.62
CA GLU A 298 -3.78 -13.50 14.28
C GLU A 298 -3.16 -14.05 15.56
N LEU A 299 -1.88 -14.39 15.45
CA LEU A 299 -0.98 -14.62 16.58
C LEU A 299 -0.93 -13.33 17.42
N VAL A 300 -1.68 -13.31 18.53
CA VAL A 300 -1.81 -12.16 19.44
C VAL A 300 -0.50 -11.89 20.14
N ASP A 301 0.13 -12.97 20.59
CA ASP A 301 1.40 -12.92 21.30
C ASP A 301 2.15 -14.22 21.10
N PHE A 302 3.48 -14.12 21.07
CA PHE A 302 4.38 -15.27 21.12
C PHE A 302 5.56 -14.89 22.00
N THR A 303 5.71 -15.62 23.10
CA THR A 303 6.79 -15.46 24.07
C THR A 303 7.56 -16.77 24.18
N ALA A 304 8.86 -16.63 24.46
CA ALA A 304 9.71 -17.74 24.84
C ALA A 304 10.52 -17.27 26.04
N GLU A 305 10.42 -17.99 27.15
CA GLU A 305 11.07 -17.66 28.41
C GLU A 305 11.81 -18.88 28.95
N ARG A 306 12.85 -18.62 29.75
CA ARG A 306 13.57 -19.69 30.42
C ARG A 306 12.77 -20.13 31.65
N GLN A 307 12.48 -21.41 31.75
CA GLN A 307 11.93 -22.03 32.94
C GLN A 307 12.91 -23.10 33.44
N ASP A 308 13.66 -22.79 34.50
CA ASP A 308 14.76 -23.62 35.00
C ASP A 308 15.81 -23.92 33.92
N ASN A 309 15.88 -25.18 33.46
CA ASN A 309 16.75 -25.70 32.39
C ASN A 309 16.04 -25.81 31.03
N ASP A 310 14.78 -25.42 30.95
CA ASP A 310 13.91 -25.60 29.79
C ASP A 310 13.53 -24.24 29.16
N GLY A 311 13.10 -24.28 27.90
CA GLY A 311 12.51 -23.15 27.20
C GLY A 311 11.00 -23.29 27.18
N LEU A 312 10.27 -22.39 27.84
CA LEU A 312 8.82 -22.36 27.80
C LEU A 312 8.35 -21.39 26.74
N LEU A 313 7.65 -21.92 25.74
CA LEU A 313 7.03 -21.14 24.68
C LEU A 313 5.53 -21.01 24.96
N ARG A 314 5.00 -19.80 24.87
CA ARG A 314 3.57 -19.52 25.00
C ARG A 314 3.14 -18.64 23.86
N TRP A 315 1.98 -18.94 23.30
CA TRP A 315 1.35 -18.06 22.34
C TRP A 315 -0.16 -18.09 22.48
N ALA A 316 -0.79 -17.06 21.93
CA ALA A 316 -2.24 -16.99 21.84
C ALA A 316 -2.64 -16.58 20.44
N THR A 317 -3.77 -17.12 19.98
CA THR A 317 -4.43 -16.71 18.74
C THR A 317 -5.70 -15.96 19.10
N ALA A 318 -6.04 -14.88 18.40
CA ALA A 318 -7.31 -14.18 18.58
C ALA A 318 -8.44 -14.90 17.85
N SER A 319 -8.10 -15.49 16.70
CA SER A 319 -8.94 -16.32 15.86
C SER A 319 -8.04 -17.29 15.08
N GLU A 320 -8.64 -18.28 14.45
CA GLU A 320 -7.99 -19.18 13.50
C GLU A 320 -8.89 -19.39 12.28
N LYS A 321 -8.28 -19.61 11.12
CA LYS A 321 -9.00 -19.95 9.88
C LYS A 321 -8.25 -21.05 9.18
N ASN A 322 -8.90 -22.19 9.01
CA ASN A 322 -8.34 -23.39 8.39
C ASN A 322 -6.99 -23.82 9.00
N ASN A 323 -6.69 -23.44 10.25
CA ASN A 323 -5.42 -23.74 10.88
C ASN A 323 -5.36 -25.23 11.21
N ASP A 324 -4.43 -25.94 10.57
CA ASP A 324 -4.19 -27.34 10.91
C ASP A 324 -3.33 -27.42 12.18
N ARG A 325 -2.16 -26.76 12.18
CA ARG A 325 -1.20 -26.87 13.29
C ARG A 325 -0.20 -25.72 13.36
N PHE A 326 0.39 -25.56 14.54
CA PHE A 326 1.62 -24.82 14.74
C PHE A 326 2.80 -25.78 14.83
N GLU A 327 3.79 -25.60 13.98
CA GLU A 327 5.09 -26.24 14.09
C GLU A 327 6.01 -25.33 14.90
N VAL A 328 6.56 -25.88 15.97
CA VAL A 328 7.52 -25.17 16.82
C VAL A 328 8.91 -25.42 16.26
N GLU A 329 9.63 -24.36 15.91
CA GLU A 329 10.97 -24.45 15.37
C GLU A 329 11.99 -23.78 16.30
N ALA A 330 13.17 -24.38 16.40
CA ALA A 330 14.29 -23.87 17.19
C ALA A 330 15.57 -23.80 16.35
N SER A 331 16.45 -22.86 16.71
CA SER A 331 17.76 -22.67 16.11
C SER A 331 18.80 -22.33 17.18
N ALA A 332 20.00 -22.89 17.05
CA ALA A 332 21.15 -22.60 17.91
C ALA A 332 22.02 -21.44 17.36
N ASP A 333 21.86 -21.10 16.08
CA ASP A 333 22.66 -20.09 15.37
C ASP A 333 21.83 -18.88 14.90
N GLY A 334 20.49 -18.94 15.05
CA GLY A 334 19.56 -17.88 14.64
C GLY A 334 19.24 -17.88 13.14
N SER A 335 19.76 -18.82 12.37
CA SER A 335 19.63 -18.90 10.91
C SER A 335 19.05 -20.23 10.42
N THR A 336 19.52 -21.35 10.97
CA THR A 336 19.08 -22.70 10.63
C THR A 336 18.02 -23.14 11.63
N PHE A 337 16.75 -23.05 11.25
CA PHE A 337 15.62 -23.47 12.08
C PHE A 337 15.25 -24.93 11.81
N ARG A 338 15.06 -25.70 12.87
CA ARG A 338 14.59 -27.08 12.81
C ARG A 338 13.33 -27.23 13.63
N ARG A 339 12.36 -27.96 13.10
CA ARG A 339 11.14 -28.31 13.83
C ARG A 339 11.48 -29.20 15.02
N ILE A 340 11.05 -28.78 16.21
CA ILE A 340 11.24 -29.50 17.49
C ILE A 340 9.92 -30.04 18.07
N GLY A 341 8.79 -29.60 17.52
CA GLY A 341 7.48 -30.06 17.95
C GLY A 341 6.36 -29.54 17.06
N GLN A 342 5.14 -29.94 17.37
CA GLN A 342 3.94 -29.33 16.83
C GLN A 342 2.84 -29.30 17.88
N VAL A 343 1.91 -28.37 17.74
CA VAL A 343 0.67 -28.30 18.53
C VAL A 343 -0.48 -28.12 17.55
N GLN A 344 -1.51 -28.96 17.69
CA GLN A 344 -2.67 -28.93 16.79
C GLN A 344 -3.41 -27.59 16.95
N GLY A 345 -3.81 -26.99 15.82
CA GLY A 345 -4.69 -25.84 15.79
C GLY A 345 -6.15 -26.22 16.02
N HIS A 346 -7.00 -25.21 16.13
CA HIS A 346 -8.44 -25.34 16.30
C HIS A 346 -9.24 -25.14 14.99
N GLY A 347 -8.58 -25.22 13.82
CA GLY A 347 -9.23 -25.11 12.52
C GLY A 347 -9.70 -23.69 12.23
N THR A 348 -11.02 -23.53 12.05
CA THR A 348 -11.64 -22.21 11.87
C THR A 348 -12.43 -21.85 13.12
N THR A 349 -11.97 -20.84 13.86
CA THR A 349 -12.59 -20.36 15.10
C THR A 349 -12.39 -18.87 15.27
N ALA A 350 -13.39 -18.18 15.80
CA ALA A 350 -13.30 -16.76 16.15
C ALA A 350 -13.01 -16.53 17.65
N GLN A 351 -12.75 -17.62 18.40
CA GLN A 351 -12.44 -17.55 19.83
C GLN A 351 -10.93 -17.52 20.03
N ARG A 352 -10.51 -16.84 21.10
CA ARG A 352 -9.11 -16.86 21.53
C ARG A 352 -8.74 -18.26 22.00
N HIS A 353 -7.58 -18.74 21.58
CA HIS A 353 -6.96 -19.96 22.09
C HIS A 353 -5.56 -19.67 22.61
N ASP A 354 -5.23 -20.26 23.75
CA ASP A 354 -3.93 -20.13 24.39
C ASP A 354 -3.18 -21.47 24.29
N TYR A 355 -1.93 -21.39 23.89
CA TYR A 355 -1.09 -22.53 23.60
C TYR A 355 0.20 -22.49 24.42
N ARG A 356 0.78 -23.66 24.63
CA ARG A 356 2.07 -23.82 25.29
C ARG A 356 2.87 -24.95 24.68
N PHE A 357 4.18 -24.77 24.63
CA PHE A 357 5.13 -25.81 24.30
C PHE A 357 6.35 -25.72 25.22
N LEU A 358 6.77 -26.84 25.79
CA LEU A 358 7.94 -26.89 26.67
C LEU A 358 9.10 -27.58 25.93
N ASP A 359 10.15 -26.82 25.69
CA ASP A 359 11.40 -27.31 25.13
C ASP A 359 12.38 -27.72 26.22
N GLN A 360 12.46 -29.03 26.49
CA GLN A 360 13.23 -29.57 27.61
C GLN A 360 14.74 -29.55 27.38
N ASN A 361 15.51 -29.25 28.42
CA ASN A 361 16.97 -29.32 28.43
C ASN A 361 17.63 -28.45 27.34
N LEU A 362 17.61 -27.14 27.53
CA LEU A 362 18.22 -26.17 26.62
C LEU A 362 19.73 -26.39 26.42
N ALA A 363 20.42 -27.01 27.37
CA ALA A 363 21.85 -27.29 27.26
C ALA A 363 22.18 -28.20 26.07
N ARG A 364 21.23 -29.01 25.58
CA ARG A 364 21.40 -29.89 24.42
C ARG A 364 21.75 -29.15 23.13
N TYR A 365 21.39 -27.87 23.01
CA TYR A 365 21.72 -27.06 21.83
C TYR A 365 23.18 -26.61 21.81
N GLN A 366 23.92 -26.76 22.92
CA GLN A 366 25.34 -26.39 23.05
C GLN A 366 25.66 -24.93 22.66
N ALA A 367 24.66 -24.05 22.77
CA ALA A 367 24.71 -22.63 22.46
C ALA A 367 24.41 -21.79 23.72
N SER A 368 24.79 -20.52 23.72
CA SER A 368 24.45 -19.58 24.80
C SER A 368 23.02 -19.06 24.70
N THR A 369 22.43 -19.11 23.50
CA THR A 369 21.08 -18.64 23.23
C THR A 369 20.42 -19.60 22.25
N VAL A 370 19.13 -19.86 22.45
CA VAL A 370 18.29 -20.60 21.51
C VAL A 370 17.23 -19.65 20.95
N TYR A 371 17.03 -19.70 19.65
CA TYR A 371 16.07 -18.90 18.90
C TYR A 371 14.86 -19.75 18.56
N TYR A 372 13.67 -19.23 18.79
CA TYR A 372 12.41 -19.93 18.54
C TYR A 372 11.54 -19.14 17.58
N ARG A 373 10.81 -19.85 16.73
CA ARG A 373 9.68 -19.30 15.96
C ARG A 373 8.60 -20.35 15.79
N LEU A 374 7.41 -19.89 15.46
CA LEU A 374 6.29 -20.73 15.06
C LEU A 374 6.16 -20.69 13.54
N ARG A 375 5.94 -21.86 12.94
CA ARG A 375 5.42 -21.99 11.58
C ARG A 375 4.01 -22.52 11.66
N GLN A 376 3.05 -21.68 11.36
CA GLN A 376 1.67 -22.11 11.22
C GLN A 376 1.47 -22.76 9.87
N VAL A 377 0.70 -23.85 9.84
CA VAL A 377 0.36 -24.59 8.63
C VAL A 377 -1.16 -24.72 8.56
N ASP A 378 -1.75 -24.24 7.47
CA ASP A 378 -3.18 -24.36 7.20
C ASP A 378 -3.51 -25.73 6.57
N GLN A 379 -4.79 -26.10 6.54
CA GLN A 379 -5.27 -27.38 5.97
C GLN A 379 -4.96 -27.56 4.48
N ASP A 380 -4.75 -26.46 3.75
CA ASP A 380 -4.35 -26.47 2.34
C ASP A 380 -2.82 -26.46 2.15
N GLY A 381 -2.05 -26.47 3.24
CA GLY A 381 -0.59 -26.44 3.24
C GLY A 381 0.02 -25.04 3.18
N THR A 382 -0.78 -23.98 3.21
CA THR A 382 -0.25 -22.60 3.31
C THR A 382 0.50 -22.41 4.63
N GLU A 383 1.66 -21.74 4.58
CA GLU A 383 2.52 -21.56 5.75
C GLU A 383 2.73 -20.08 6.09
N THR A 384 2.71 -19.76 7.40
CA THR A 384 3.01 -18.42 7.92
C THR A 384 3.97 -18.50 9.11
N LEU A 385 4.93 -17.58 9.21
CA LEU A 385 5.95 -17.56 10.27
C LEU A 385 5.70 -16.47 11.31
N SER A 386 5.95 -16.78 12.58
CA SER A 386 5.96 -15.79 13.66
C SER A 386 7.26 -14.97 13.68
N PRO A 387 7.30 -13.87 14.45
CA PRO A 387 8.56 -13.27 14.90
C PRO A 387 9.42 -14.30 15.67
N VAL A 388 10.73 -14.09 15.67
CA VAL A 388 11.69 -14.91 16.42
C VAL A 388 11.76 -14.44 17.88
N ARG A 389 11.88 -15.39 18.82
CA ARG A 389 12.11 -15.15 20.25
C ARG A 389 13.39 -15.83 20.70
N MET A 390 14.06 -15.26 21.70
CA MET A 390 15.37 -15.72 22.17
C MET A 390 15.28 -16.13 23.63
N VAL A 391 15.85 -17.29 23.96
CA VAL A 391 15.98 -17.75 25.33
C VAL A 391 17.45 -18.00 25.64
N GLN A 392 17.93 -17.42 26.73
CA GLN A 392 19.29 -17.66 27.21
C GLN A 392 19.39 -19.04 27.85
N VAL A 393 20.45 -19.79 27.54
CA VAL A 393 20.66 -21.13 28.10
C VAL A 393 21.27 -21.00 29.51
N PRO A 394 20.67 -21.61 30.54
CA PRO A 394 21.17 -21.52 31.91
C PRO A 394 22.55 -22.16 32.06
N GLY A 395 23.45 -21.47 32.77
CA GLY A 395 24.83 -21.91 32.95
C GLY A 395 25.69 -21.86 31.68
N ALA A 396 25.12 -21.46 30.52
CA ALA A 396 25.91 -21.28 29.33
C ALA A 396 26.77 -20.04 29.50
N THR A 397 28.08 -20.23 29.52
CA THR A 397 29.02 -19.12 29.33
C THR A 397 28.76 -18.58 27.92
N PRO A 398 28.42 -17.29 27.77
CA PRO A 398 28.35 -16.68 26.44
C PRO A 398 29.62 -17.05 25.67
N LYS A 399 29.46 -17.59 24.46
CA LYS A 399 30.60 -18.00 23.63
C LYS A 399 31.03 -16.81 22.78
N LEU A 400 32.33 -16.55 22.77
CA LEU A 400 32.98 -15.71 21.78
C LEU A 400 32.86 -16.43 20.44
N LEU A 401 32.09 -15.86 19.53
CA LEU A 401 32.00 -16.29 18.14
C LEU A 401 32.57 -15.18 17.26
N ALA A 402 33.30 -15.55 16.21
CA ALA A 402 33.89 -14.59 15.30
C ALA A 402 33.88 -15.16 13.88
N GLU A 403 33.46 -14.35 12.92
CA GLU A 403 33.56 -14.61 11.50
C GLU A 403 33.99 -13.34 10.78
N ALA A 404 34.77 -13.47 9.71
CA ALA A 404 35.19 -12.34 8.90
C ALA A 404 34.63 -12.49 7.49
N PHE A 405 34.25 -11.39 6.84
CA PHE A 405 33.79 -11.42 5.46
C PHE A 405 34.14 -10.13 4.71
N PRO A 406 34.36 -10.21 3.39
CA PRO A 406 34.48 -11.46 2.62
C PRO A 406 35.82 -12.17 2.89
N THR A 407 35.85 -13.51 2.83
CA THR A 407 37.10 -14.28 2.73
C THR A 407 36.92 -15.31 1.59
N PRO A 408 37.69 -15.27 0.48
CA PRO A 408 38.84 -14.37 0.22
C PRO A 408 38.47 -12.89 0.07
N HIS A 409 39.40 -12.00 0.44
CA HIS A 409 39.24 -10.55 0.26
C HIS A 409 40.23 -10.00 -0.77
N TYR A 410 39.71 -9.16 -1.67
CA TYR A 410 40.39 -8.64 -2.87
C TYR A 410 40.85 -7.18 -2.70
N GLY A 411 41.18 -6.76 -1.49
CA GLY A 411 41.72 -5.41 -1.19
C GLY A 411 40.68 -4.37 -0.80
N GLY A 412 39.40 -4.76 -0.78
CA GLY A 412 38.30 -3.97 -0.20
C GLY A 412 38.20 -4.12 1.33
N PRO A 413 37.22 -3.43 1.95
CA PRO A 413 36.99 -3.50 3.39
C PRO A 413 36.65 -4.93 3.84
N LEU A 414 37.34 -5.41 4.88
CA LEU A 414 37.06 -6.66 5.56
C LEU A 414 36.28 -6.36 6.85
N THR A 415 35.17 -7.04 7.08
CA THR A 415 34.32 -6.87 8.27
C THR A 415 34.45 -8.09 9.16
N LEU A 416 34.68 -7.86 10.46
CA LEU A 416 34.58 -8.86 11.52
C LEU A 416 33.18 -8.79 12.13
N ARG A 417 32.42 -9.87 12.06
CA ARG A 417 31.21 -10.07 12.86
C ARG A 417 31.55 -10.93 14.07
N VAL A 418 31.32 -10.38 15.25
CA VAL A 418 31.73 -10.98 16.53
C VAL A 418 30.59 -10.95 17.53
N GLN A 419 30.38 -12.06 18.22
CA GLN A 419 29.53 -12.12 19.41
C GLN A 419 30.41 -12.01 20.65
N ALA A 420 30.36 -10.86 21.30
CA ALA A 420 31.11 -10.58 22.52
C ALA A 420 30.42 -11.23 23.73
N PRO A 421 31.09 -12.10 24.51
CA PRO A 421 30.48 -12.76 25.66
C PRO A 421 30.17 -11.83 26.84
N ALA A 422 30.85 -10.68 26.92
CA ALA A 422 30.65 -9.67 27.96
C ALA A 422 31.05 -8.29 27.44
N ALA A 423 30.59 -7.22 28.11
CA ALA A 423 31.11 -5.89 27.86
C ALA A 423 32.56 -5.78 28.34
N GLY A 424 33.44 -5.17 27.54
CA GLY A 424 34.84 -5.01 27.89
C GLY A 424 35.79 -5.09 26.69
N PRO A 425 37.10 -5.32 26.94
CA PRO A 425 38.11 -5.31 25.89
C PRO A 425 38.06 -6.56 25.01
N LEU A 426 37.89 -6.36 23.71
CA LEU A 426 38.03 -7.34 22.63
C LEU A 426 39.41 -7.14 21.99
N THR A 427 40.30 -8.12 22.13
CA THR A 427 41.64 -8.09 21.54
C THR A 427 41.64 -8.79 20.19
N LEU A 428 42.07 -8.10 19.16
CA LEU A 428 42.22 -8.61 17.80
C LEU A 428 43.71 -8.69 17.46
N ARG A 429 44.16 -9.84 16.95
CA ARG A 429 45.53 -10.03 16.45
C ARG A 429 45.49 -10.69 15.10
N VAL A 430 46.16 -10.12 14.11
CA VAL A 430 46.40 -10.80 12.84
C VAL A 430 47.80 -11.41 12.85
N LEU A 431 47.85 -12.70 12.53
CA LEU A 431 49.06 -13.52 12.53
C LEU A 431 49.35 -14.05 11.14
N GLU A 432 50.63 -14.15 10.80
CA GLU A 432 51.10 -14.96 9.67
C GLU A 432 50.92 -16.46 9.96
N ALA A 433 51.01 -17.29 8.92
CA ALA A 433 51.00 -18.76 9.05
C ALA A 433 52.11 -19.30 9.97
N THR A 434 53.20 -18.55 10.17
CA THR A 434 54.31 -18.88 11.09
C THR A 434 54.00 -18.57 12.56
N GLY A 435 52.86 -17.93 12.86
CA GLY A 435 52.50 -17.47 14.20
C GLY A 435 53.06 -16.10 14.57
N ARG A 436 53.80 -15.43 13.67
CA ARG A 436 54.26 -14.05 13.87
C ARG A 436 53.07 -13.09 13.88
N VAL A 437 52.95 -12.25 14.91
CA VAL A 437 51.93 -11.20 14.98
C VAL A 437 52.33 -10.05 14.06
N LEU A 438 51.45 -9.73 13.10
CA LEU A 438 51.61 -8.59 12.19
C LEU A 438 51.09 -7.30 12.81
N TRP A 439 49.90 -7.37 13.40
CA TRP A 439 49.34 -6.25 14.15
C TRP A 439 48.37 -6.75 15.22
N GLN A 440 48.19 -5.90 16.23
CA GLN A 440 47.28 -6.10 17.34
C GLN A 440 46.51 -4.81 17.61
N GLU A 441 45.23 -4.95 17.94
CA GLU A 441 44.37 -3.86 18.39
C GLU A 441 43.48 -4.35 19.55
N THR A 442 43.04 -3.43 20.39
CA THR A 442 42.04 -3.71 21.42
C THR A 442 40.91 -2.71 21.29
N ARG A 443 39.68 -3.21 21.22
CA ARG A 443 38.46 -2.41 21.13
C ARG A 443 37.57 -2.68 22.34
N THR A 444 36.88 -1.66 22.82
CA THR A 444 35.84 -1.86 23.84
C THR A 444 34.52 -2.14 23.15
N VAL A 445 33.89 -3.27 23.46
CA VAL A 445 32.58 -3.68 22.92
C VAL A 445 31.61 -3.94 24.06
N GLN A 446 30.31 -3.83 23.79
CA GLN A 446 29.27 -4.29 24.71
C GLN A 446 29.07 -5.80 24.57
N ALA A 447 28.35 -6.45 25.48
CA ALA A 447 27.93 -7.83 25.26
C ALA A 447 27.00 -7.94 24.04
N GLY A 448 27.07 -9.04 23.28
CA GLY A 448 26.22 -9.29 22.11
C GLY A 448 26.94 -9.15 20.77
N TRP A 449 26.17 -9.04 19.68
CA TRP A 449 26.70 -9.02 18.31
C TRP A 449 27.19 -7.64 17.89
N HIS A 450 28.35 -7.59 17.25
CA HIS A 450 28.96 -6.39 16.68
C HIS A 450 29.51 -6.69 15.29
N GLU A 451 29.40 -5.71 14.40
CA GLU A 451 30.16 -5.67 13.16
C GLU A 451 31.26 -4.61 13.28
N GLN A 452 32.48 -5.01 12.95
CA GLN A 452 33.68 -4.23 13.20
C GLN A 452 34.53 -4.20 11.93
N PRO A 453 34.73 -3.03 11.29
CA PRO A 453 35.61 -2.95 10.15
C PRO A 453 37.06 -3.22 10.58
N LEU A 454 37.73 -4.09 9.83
CA LEU A 454 39.16 -4.37 9.93
C LEU A 454 39.91 -3.57 8.85
N ALA A 455 39.92 -2.24 8.98
CA ALA A 455 40.45 -1.34 7.95
C ALA A 455 41.91 -1.67 7.54
N ARG A 456 42.74 -2.08 8.51
CA ARG A 456 44.14 -2.44 8.28
C ARG A 456 44.33 -3.78 7.57
N ALA A 457 43.27 -4.57 7.40
CA ALA A 457 43.36 -5.80 6.59
C ALA A 457 43.66 -5.49 5.11
N ALA A 458 43.31 -4.30 4.62
CA ALA A 458 43.66 -3.86 3.27
C ALA A 458 45.18 -3.67 3.07
N GLU A 459 45.94 -3.47 4.16
CA GLU A 459 47.40 -3.30 4.14
C GLU A 459 48.15 -4.65 4.05
N LEU A 460 47.44 -5.77 4.20
CA LEU A 460 48.05 -7.09 4.17
C LEU A 460 48.44 -7.48 2.73
N PRO A 461 49.68 -7.98 2.50
CA PRO A 461 50.05 -8.61 1.23
C PRO A 461 49.17 -9.83 0.91
N ALA A 462 49.12 -10.25 -0.35
CA ALA A 462 48.48 -11.51 -0.74
C ALA A 462 49.07 -12.68 0.06
N GLY A 463 48.21 -13.52 0.65
CA GLY A 463 48.64 -14.57 1.56
C GLY A 463 47.55 -15.08 2.50
N LEU A 464 47.91 -16.12 3.26
CA LEU A 464 47.08 -16.74 4.29
C LEU A 464 47.42 -16.19 5.67
N TYR A 465 46.41 -15.73 6.39
CA TYR A 465 46.53 -15.19 7.74
C TYR A 465 45.53 -15.82 8.70
N LEU A 466 45.82 -15.71 10.00
CA LEU A 466 44.89 -16.05 11.08
C LEU A 466 44.54 -14.79 11.85
N LEU A 467 43.26 -14.54 12.05
CA LEU A 467 42.76 -13.53 12.97
C LEU A 467 42.39 -14.20 14.30
N SER A 468 43.17 -13.92 15.33
CA SER A 468 42.85 -14.28 16.70
C SER A 468 41.97 -13.19 17.32
N VAL A 469 40.77 -13.58 17.76
CA VAL A 469 39.83 -12.74 18.49
C VAL A 469 39.76 -13.26 19.92
N GLN A 470 40.04 -12.42 20.91
CA GLN A 470 40.12 -12.82 22.32
C GLN A 470 39.32 -11.86 23.22
N GLN A 471 38.50 -12.41 24.10
CA GLN A 471 37.74 -11.67 25.12
C GLN A 471 37.30 -12.58 26.26
N ALA A 472 37.29 -12.05 27.50
CA ALA A 472 36.80 -12.74 28.69
C ALA A 472 37.39 -14.15 28.88
N GLY A 473 38.70 -14.32 28.59
CA GLY A 473 39.40 -15.61 28.69
C GLY A 473 39.11 -16.60 27.55
N GLN A 474 38.21 -16.28 26.63
CA GLN A 474 37.92 -17.07 25.44
C GLN A 474 38.67 -16.54 24.22
N GLN A 475 38.97 -17.44 23.28
CA GLN A 475 39.69 -17.13 22.03
C GLN A 475 39.03 -17.87 20.85
N GLN A 476 38.94 -17.18 19.71
CA GLN A 476 38.53 -17.72 18.43
C GLN A 476 39.59 -17.42 17.37
N MET A 477 39.79 -18.36 16.46
CA MET A 477 40.67 -18.20 15.29
C MET A 477 39.84 -18.17 14.03
N VAL A 478 39.95 -17.09 13.28
CA VAL A 478 39.27 -16.90 11.99
C VAL A 478 40.32 -16.93 10.89
N LYS A 479 40.11 -17.77 9.87
CA LYS A 479 40.99 -17.82 8.70
C LYS A 479 40.73 -16.61 7.81
N LEU A 480 41.79 -15.90 7.41
CA LEU A 480 41.73 -14.81 6.45
C LEU A 480 42.56 -15.15 5.22
N VAL A 481 41.99 -15.00 4.03
CA VAL A 481 42.70 -15.20 2.75
C VAL A 481 42.71 -13.88 2.01
N ARG A 482 43.90 -13.31 1.76
CA ARG A 482 44.12 -12.15 0.89
C ARG A 482 44.58 -12.66 -0.47
N GLU A 483 43.86 -12.31 -1.53
CA GLU A 483 44.25 -12.62 -2.92
C GLU A 483 44.76 -11.41 -3.70
#